data_AF-A0A478FRZ9-F1
#
_entry.id   AF-A0A478FRZ9-F1
#
_cell.length_a   1.000
_cell.length_b   1.000
_cell.length_c   1.000
_cell.angle_alpha   90.00
_cell.angle_beta   90.00
_cell.angle_gamma   90.00
#
_symmetry.space_group_name_H-M   'P 1'
#
loop_
_entity.id
_entity.type
_entity.pdbx_description
1 polymer ?
#
loop_
_entity_poly.entity_id
_entity_poly.type
_entity_poly.pdbx_seq_one_letter_code
_entity_poly.pdbx_strand_id
1 'polypeptide(L)'
;KEKAIAGGNMFLLTHNQNPKYLSYALSTHHAKLQKQKYAKEGAIVSISTNGLKKIKIPLPPLEIQEQIANKLDKLRKLYEELKEEIPKEVELINKRYQCYRDLLIAGESFPYYYYRTSADYEKNPD
;
A
#
# COMPACT_ATOMS: atom_id res chain seq x y z
N LYS A 1 18.45 1.19 -25.24
CA LYS A 1 17.71 2.26 -24.54
C LYS A 1 16.24 1.86 -24.53
N GLU A 2 15.70 1.54 -23.35
CA GLU A 2 14.27 1.21 -23.21
C GLU A 2 13.40 2.43 -23.51
N LYS A 3 12.26 2.21 -24.17
CA LYS A 3 11.28 3.25 -24.45
C LYS A 3 10.46 3.49 -23.18
N ALA A 4 10.57 4.68 -22.60
CA ALA A 4 9.71 5.12 -21.51
C ALA A 4 8.64 6.08 -22.07
N ILE A 5 7.37 5.85 -21.70
CA ILE A 5 6.26 6.75 -22.01
C ILE A 5 6.01 7.60 -20.76
N ALA A 6 6.15 8.92 -20.88
CA ALA A 6 5.91 9.87 -19.80
C ALA A 6 4.71 10.76 -20.15
N GLY A 7 3.78 10.92 -19.20
CA GLY A 7 2.64 11.84 -19.32
C GLY A 7 3.03 13.31 -19.13
N GLY A 8 2.15 14.24 -19.52
CA GLY A 8 2.43 15.68 -19.62
C GLY A 8 2.78 16.44 -18.33
N ASN A 9 2.70 15.80 -17.15
CA ASN A 9 3.05 16.40 -15.86
C ASN A 9 4.18 15.63 -15.15
N MET A 10 5.31 15.43 -15.84
CA MET A 10 6.49 14.79 -15.26
C MET A 10 7.52 15.84 -14.82
N PHE A 11 8.07 15.66 -13.61
CA PHE A 11 9.22 16.43 -13.13
C PHE A 11 10.41 15.48 -12.93
N LEU A 12 11.54 15.80 -13.54
CA LEU A 12 12.81 15.13 -13.25
C LEU A 12 13.54 15.90 -12.15
N LEU A 13 13.74 15.26 -11.01
CA LEU A 13 14.48 15.83 -9.88
C LEU A 13 15.89 15.22 -9.84
N THR A 14 16.90 16.01 -10.19
CA THR A 14 18.31 15.62 -10.04
C THR A 14 18.79 15.94 -8.63
N HIS A 15 19.22 14.93 -7.86
CA HIS A 15 19.68 15.10 -6.48
C HIS A 15 20.74 14.05 -6.12
N ASN A 16 21.50 14.32 -5.04
CA ASN A 16 22.45 13.37 -4.45
C ASN A 16 21.94 12.73 -3.14
N GLN A 17 20.62 12.76 -2.93
CA GLN A 17 19.94 12.19 -1.74
C GLN A 17 19.38 10.80 -2.01
N ASN A 18 18.97 10.08 -0.96
CA ASN A 18 18.34 8.76 -1.13
C ASN A 18 16.95 8.92 -1.81
N PRO A 19 16.73 8.31 -2.99
CA PRO A 19 15.48 8.50 -3.75
C PRO A 19 14.25 7.91 -3.07
N LYS A 20 14.41 6.80 -2.35
CA LYS A 20 13.32 6.18 -1.59
C LYS A 20 12.91 7.07 -0.42
N TYR A 21 13.88 7.58 0.32
CA TYR A 21 13.63 8.54 1.39
C TYR A 21 12.86 9.77 0.86
N LEU A 22 13.31 10.37 -0.24
CA LEU A 22 12.62 11.52 -0.84
C LEU A 22 11.19 11.18 -1.26
N SER A 23 10.97 10.01 -1.86
CA SER A 23 9.63 9.52 -2.21
C SER A 23 8.71 9.42 -1.00
N TYR A 24 9.20 8.83 0.10
CA TYR A 24 8.47 8.75 1.36
C TYR A 24 8.22 10.13 1.97
N ALA A 25 9.25 10.96 2.06
CA ALA A 25 9.18 12.31 2.64
C ALA A 25 8.18 13.21 1.89
N LEU A 26 8.18 13.16 0.55
CA LEU A 26 7.23 13.89 -0.30
C LEU A 26 5.81 13.33 -0.26
N SER A 27 5.64 12.10 0.24
CA SER A 27 4.34 11.44 0.41
C SER A 27 3.74 11.62 1.81
N THR A 28 4.48 12.22 2.74
CA THR A 28 3.98 12.57 4.07
C THR A 28 2.78 13.52 4.00
N HIS A 29 1.92 13.47 5.01
CA HIS A 29 0.76 14.34 5.11
C HIS A 29 1.15 15.83 5.04
N HIS A 30 2.20 16.22 5.77
CA HIS A 30 2.70 17.59 5.76
C HIS A 30 3.19 18.05 4.37
N ALA A 31 3.90 17.19 3.63
CA ALA A 31 4.30 17.49 2.26
C ALA A 31 3.09 17.58 1.31
N LYS A 32 2.08 16.73 1.49
CA LYS A 32 0.81 16.79 0.72
C LYS A 32 0.05 18.09 0.96
N LEU A 33 -0.05 18.56 2.20
CA LEU A 33 -0.67 19.85 2.52
C LEU A 33 0.07 21.02 1.87
N GLN A 34 1.40 21.02 1.90
CA GLN A 34 2.20 22.01 1.18
C GLN A 34 1.97 21.96 -0.33
N LYS A 35 1.87 20.75 -0.92
CA LYS A 35 1.55 20.58 -2.35
C LYS A 35 0.21 21.21 -2.69
N GLN A 36 -0.81 20.97 -1.87
CA GLN A 36 -2.14 21.55 -2.06
C GLN A 36 -2.12 23.08 -1.96
N LYS A 37 -1.42 23.64 -0.97
CA LYS A 37 -1.27 25.10 -0.82
C LYS A 37 -0.65 25.79 -2.04
N TYR A 38 0.25 25.11 -2.75
CA TYR A 38 0.94 25.65 -3.92
C TYR A 38 0.41 25.08 -5.26
N ALA A 39 -0.68 24.31 -5.22
CA ALA A 39 -1.36 23.86 -6.42
C ALA A 39 -2.10 25.05 -7.04
N LYS A 40 -2.09 25.13 -8.37
CA LYS A 40 -2.91 26.12 -9.08
C LYS A 40 -4.31 25.54 -9.25
N GLU A 41 -5.33 26.34 -8.92
CA GLU A 41 -6.72 26.00 -9.19
C GLU A 41 -7.00 26.16 -10.69
N GLY A 42 -7.63 25.14 -11.29
CA GLY A 42 -7.97 25.03 -12.71
C GLY A 42 -8.67 23.69 -12.99
N ALA A 43 -9.02 23.39 -14.24
CA ALA A 43 -9.69 22.12 -14.60
C ALA A 43 -8.85 20.87 -14.26
N ILE A 44 -7.52 21.02 -14.16
CA ILE A 44 -6.59 20.01 -13.65
C ILE A 44 -5.76 20.65 -12.55
N VAL A 45 -5.90 20.15 -11.32
CA VAL A 45 -5.08 20.57 -10.18
C VAL A 45 -3.65 20.08 -10.40
N SER A 46 -2.73 21.00 -10.70
CA SER A 46 -1.32 20.68 -10.91
C SER A 46 -0.42 21.62 -10.11
N ILE A 47 0.69 21.08 -9.62
CA ILE A 47 1.71 21.86 -8.93
C ILE A 47 2.69 22.42 -9.96
N SER A 48 2.89 23.74 -9.95
CA SER A 48 3.93 24.36 -10.79
C SER A 48 5.33 24.01 -10.29
N THR A 49 6.34 24.06 -11.15
CA THR A 49 7.76 23.90 -10.77
C THR A 49 8.16 24.82 -9.61
N ASN A 50 7.68 26.07 -9.63
CA ASN A 50 7.92 27.04 -8.57
C ASN A 50 7.22 26.69 -7.25
N GLY A 51 6.03 26.08 -7.32
CA GLY A 51 5.34 25.55 -6.16
C GLY A 51 6.08 24.36 -5.55
N LEU A 52 6.57 23.45 -6.40
CA LEU A 52 7.33 22.28 -5.98
C LEU A 52 8.61 22.66 -5.23
N LYS A 53 9.35 23.68 -5.72
CA LYS A 53 10.56 24.21 -5.06
C LYS A 53 10.31 24.81 -3.66
N LYS A 54 9.06 25.17 -3.34
CA LYS A 54 8.69 25.75 -2.03
C LYS A 54 8.37 24.69 -0.98
N ILE A 55 8.22 23.43 -1.37
CA ILE A 55 7.93 22.35 -0.43
C ILE A 55 9.16 22.10 0.42
N LYS A 56 8.97 22.14 1.74
CA LYS A 56 10.00 21.82 2.73
C LYS A 56 9.74 20.43 3.29
N ILE A 57 10.80 19.63 3.30
CA ILE A 57 10.86 18.31 3.95
C ILE A 57 12.09 18.29 4.87
N PRO A 58 12.06 17.50 5.96
CA PRO A 58 13.27 17.22 6.72
C PRO A 58 14.28 16.51 5.80
N LEU A 59 15.56 16.82 6.00
CA LEU A 59 16.64 16.18 5.25
C LEU A 59 17.80 15.82 6.20
N PRO A 60 17.76 14.63 6.84
CA PRO A 60 18.83 14.17 7.70
C PRO A 60 20.06 13.72 6.89
N PRO A 61 21.19 13.38 7.52
CA PRO A 61 22.35 12.80 6.83
C PRO A 61 22.01 11.53 6.03
N LEU A 62 22.78 11.24 4.98
CA LEU A 62 22.52 10.13 4.06
C LEU A 62 22.35 8.77 4.75
N GLU A 63 23.21 8.48 5.73
CA GLU A 63 23.14 7.23 6.50
C GLU A 63 21.77 7.07 7.21
N ILE A 64 21.25 8.15 7.79
CA ILE A 64 19.95 8.16 8.45
C ILE A 64 18.82 8.04 7.42
N GLN A 65 18.96 8.67 6.25
CA GLN A 65 17.98 8.51 5.17
C GLN A 65 17.87 7.04 4.72
N GLU A 66 19.00 6.35 4.59
CA GLU A 66 19.03 4.92 4.24
C GLU A 66 18.37 4.06 5.30
N GLN A 67 18.69 4.28 6.59
CA GLN A 67 18.06 3.56 7.68
C GLN A 67 16.53 3.74 7.70
N ILE A 68 16.06 4.98 7.51
CA ILE A 68 14.63 5.29 7.43
C ILE A 68 14.00 4.59 6.22
N ALA A 69 14.60 4.72 5.04
CA ALA A 69 14.09 4.11 3.81
C ALA A 69 13.99 2.58 3.93
N ASN A 70 15.01 1.93 4.48
CA ASN A 70 15.02 0.48 4.69
C ASN A 70 13.94 0.03 5.68
N LYS A 71 13.71 0.80 6.75
CA LYS A 71 12.64 0.49 7.72
C LYS A 71 11.26 0.64 7.09
N LEU A 72 11.05 1.70 6.32
CA LEU A 72 9.78 1.95 5.62
C LEU A 72 9.51 0.91 4.54
N ASP A 73 10.53 0.48 3.79
CA ASP A 73 10.39 -0.60 2.80
C ASP A 73 9.96 -1.92 3.44
N LYS A 74 10.56 -2.28 4.59
CA LYS A 74 10.15 -3.48 5.35
C LYS A 74 8.70 -3.41 5.80
N LEU A 75 8.28 -2.27 6.35
CA LEU A 75 6.89 -2.05 6.77
C LEU A 75 5.93 -2.09 5.59
N ARG A 76 6.31 -1.49 4.46
CA ARG A 76 5.52 -1.51 3.23
C ARG A 76 5.34 -2.93 2.73
N LYS A 77 6.40 -3.73 2.71
CA LYS A 77 6.33 -5.14 2.28
C LYS A 77 5.33 -5.93 3.14
N LEU A 78 5.46 -5.84 4.46
CA LEU A 78 4.54 -6.51 5.39
C LEU A 78 3.09 -6.04 5.20
N TYR A 79 2.89 -4.74 4.96
CA TYR A 79 1.57 -4.19 4.71
C TYR A 79 0.93 -4.74 3.42
N GLU A 80 1.69 -4.83 2.33
CA GLU A 80 1.17 -5.38 1.07
C GLU A 80 0.87 -6.88 1.21
N GLU A 81 1.73 -7.66 1.89
CA GLU A 81 1.47 -9.08 2.21
C GLU A 81 0.16 -9.25 2.96
N LEU A 82 -0.03 -8.51 4.06
CA LEU A 82 -1.25 -8.58 4.86
C LEU A 82 -2.50 -8.13 4.07
N LYS A 83 -2.35 -7.10 3.23
CA LYS A 83 -3.43 -6.57 2.40
C LYS A 83 -3.90 -7.60 1.37
N GLU A 84 -3.02 -8.47 0.87
CA GLU A 84 -3.37 -9.58 -0.01
C GLU A 84 -3.99 -10.77 0.73
N GLU A 85 -3.61 -11.01 1.98
CA GLU A 85 -4.13 -12.11 2.79
C GLU A 85 -5.54 -11.88 3.32
N ILE A 86 -5.86 -10.67 3.78
CA ILE A 86 -7.17 -10.35 4.38
C ILE A 86 -8.35 -10.72 3.46
N PRO A 87 -8.37 -10.39 2.16
CA PRO A 87 -9.48 -10.77 1.28
C PRO A 87 -9.64 -12.28 1.13
N LYS A 88 -8.53 -13.04 1.13
CA LYS A 88 -8.55 -14.51 1.04
C LYS A 88 -9.20 -15.11 2.29
N GLU A 89 -8.85 -14.60 3.46
CA GLU A 89 -9.45 -15.02 4.72
C GLU A 89 -10.96 -14.72 4.76
N VAL A 90 -11.36 -13.53 4.29
CA VAL A 90 -12.79 -13.15 4.19
C VAL A 90 -13.55 -14.08 3.24
N GLU A 91 -12.97 -14.44 2.09
CA GLU A 91 -13.57 -15.40 1.16
C GLU A 91 -13.76 -16.78 1.81
N LEU A 92 -12.74 -17.26 2.52
CA LEU A 92 -12.79 -18.55 3.22
C LEU A 92 -13.88 -18.57 4.30
N ILE A 93 -13.98 -17.49 5.09
CA ILE A 93 -15.04 -17.31 6.09
C ILE A 93 -16.43 -17.34 5.42
N ASN A 94 -16.60 -16.67 4.29
CA ASN A 94 -17.87 -16.67 3.56
C ASN A 94 -18.24 -18.05 3.03
N LYS A 95 -17.28 -18.82 2.49
CA LYS A 95 -17.49 -20.21 2.06
C LYS A 95 -17.92 -21.11 3.23
N ARG A 96 -17.24 -20.99 4.38
CA ARG A 96 -17.61 -21.73 5.59
C ARG A 96 -19.02 -21.39 6.05
N TYR A 97 -19.37 -20.10 6.07
CA TYR A 97 -20.72 -19.65 6.43
C TYR A 97 -21.79 -20.23 5.50
N GLN A 98 -21.57 -20.23 4.18
CA GLN A 98 -22.49 -20.83 3.22
C GLN A 98 -22.68 -22.33 3.47
N CYS A 99 -21.58 -23.07 3.66
CA CYS A 99 -21.64 -24.49 3.97
C CYS A 99 -22.45 -24.77 5.25
N TYR A 100 -22.20 -24.04 6.34
CA TYR A 100 -22.97 -24.19 7.57
C TYR A 100 -24.46 -23.84 7.40
N ARG A 101 -24.77 -22.80 6.62
CA ARG A 101 -26.14 -22.42 6.30
C ARG A 101 -26.86 -23.55 5.55
N ASP A 102 -26.21 -24.13 4.56
CA ASP A 102 -26.81 -25.19 3.73
C ASP A 102 -27.03 -26.47 4.54
N LEU A 103 -26.07 -26.85 5.40
CA LEU A 103 -26.21 -27.99 6.33
C LEU A 103 -27.39 -27.81 7.30
N LEU A 104 -27.55 -26.61 7.88
CA LEU A 104 -28.68 -26.29 8.75
C LEU A 104 -30.01 -26.40 8.03
N ILE A 105 -30.08 -25.91 6.79
CA ILE A 105 -31.30 -25.96 5.98
C ILE A 105 -31.62 -27.41 5.60
N ALA A 106 -30.61 -28.23 5.28
CA ALA A 106 -30.77 -29.64 4.94
C ALA A 106 -31.18 -30.51 6.15
N GLY A 107 -31.10 -29.98 7.38
CA GLY A 107 -31.37 -30.75 8.60
C GLY A 107 -30.29 -31.80 8.89
N GLU A 108 -29.12 -31.66 8.27
CA GLU A 108 -28.00 -32.57 8.44
C GLU A 108 -27.20 -32.23 9.71
N SER A 109 -26.67 -33.25 10.37
CA SER A 109 -25.80 -33.05 11.54
C SER A 109 -24.49 -32.41 11.11
N PHE A 110 -24.08 -31.33 11.77
CA PHE A 110 -22.82 -30.69 11.50
C PHE A 110 -21.64 -31.66 11.67
N PRO A 111 -20.78 -31.84 10.65
CA PRO A 111 -19.57 -32.63 10.82
C PRO A 111 -18.65 -31.96 11.83
N TYR A 112 -18.28 -32.69 12.88
CA TYR A 112 -17.46 -32.23 14.03
C TYR A 112 -16.03 -31.77 13.64
N TYR A 113 -15.66 -31.81 12.36
CA TYR A 113 -14.33 -31.50 11.86
C TYR A 113 -14.14 -30.06 11.34
N TYR A 114 -15.18 -29.22 11.36
CA TYR A 114 -15.13 -27.88 10.75
C TYR A 114 -14.64 -26.75 11.67
N TYR A 115 -14.14 -27.05 12.89
CA TYR A 115 -13.56 -26.04 13.80
C TYR A 115 -12.08 -25.72 13.52
N ARG A 116 -11.56 -26.13 12.37
CA ARG A 116 -10.15 -25.94 12.00
C ARG A 116 -9.84 -24.47 11.68
N THR A 117 -8.71 -24.00 12.21
CA THR A 117 -8.21 -22.63 12.03
C THR A 117 -7.53 -22.50 10.67
N SER A 118 -7.26 -21.27 10.23
CA SER A 118 -6.66 -20.97 8.91
C SER A 118 -5.35 -21.73 8.61
N ALA A 119 -4.63 -22.22 9.63
CA ALA A 119 -3.43 -23.05 9.48
C ALA A 119 -3.70 -24.46 8.91
N ASP A 120 -4.94 -24.95 8.97
CA ASP A 120 -5.28 -26.30 8.54
C ASP A 120 -5.75 -26.39 7.07
N TYR A 121 -6.18 -25.27 6.47
CA TYR A 121 -6.62 -25.22 5.08
C TYR A 121 -5.47 -25.33 4.06
N GLU A 122 -4.24 -24.98 4.44
CA GLU A 122 -3.07 -25.16 3.57
C GLU A 122 -2.62 -26.62 3.43
N LYS A 123 -3.15 -27.54 4.25
CA LYS A 123 -2.75 -28.96 4.24
C LYS A 123 -3.70 -29.90 3.50
N ASN A 124 -4.84 -29.45 3.01
CA ASN A 124 -5.70 -30.30 2.19
C ASN A 124 -6.54 -29.46 1.20
N PRO A 125 -6.25 -29.49 -0.11
CA PRO A 125 -6.93 -28.66 -1.11
C PRO A 125 -8.20 -29.31 -1.70
N ASP A 126 -8.72 -30.37 -1.09
CA ASP A 126 -9.86 -31.16 -1.60
C ASP A 126 -11.20 -30.75 -0.98
#